data_AF-A0A942MET5-F1
#
_entry.id   AF-A0A942MET5-F1
#
_cell.length_a   1.000
_cell.length_b   1.000
_cell.length_c   1.000
_cell.angle_alpha   90.00
_cell.angle_beta   90.00
_cell.angle_gamma   90.00
#
_symmetry.space_group_name_H-M   'P 1'
#
loop_
_entity.id
_entity.type
_entity.pdbx_description
1 polymer ?
#
loop_
_entity_poly.entity_id
_entity_poly.type
_entity_poly.pdbx_seq_one_letter_code
_entity_poly.pdbx_strand_id
1 'polypeptide(L)'
;MNFTRRNFFKISGIWAIGLGVLPVYKTVTGSELSSGKFLPGKDELTGHNWAMVVDLNKCQDDCQDCVKACHGIHNVPAINNSKEEVKWLWLEPCPKALPNLEHKYLDNRTKNKAVPVLCNHCESEGRDRAY
;
A
#
# COMPACT_ATOMS: atom_id res chain seq x y z
N MET A 1 42.46 9.77 44.77
CA MET A 1 42.24 9.52 43.33
C MET A 1 42.90 10.65 42.55
N ASN A 2 43.90 10.36 41.71
CA ASN A 2 44.61 11.41 40.95
C ASN A 2 43.89 11.67 39.61
N PHE A 3 43.21 12.80 39.51
CA PHE A 3 42.61 13.28 38.27
C PHE A 3 43.68 13.90 37.37
N THR A 4 44.42 13.05 36.65
CA THR A 4 45.35 13.51 35.62
C THR A 4 44.55 14.06 34.42
N ARG A 5 45.01 15.15 33.78
CA ARG A 5 44.38 15.73 32.57
C ARG A 5 44.05 14.66 31.50
N ARG A 6 44.91 13.66 31.36
CA ARG A 6 44.72 12.51 30.46
C ARG A 6 43.56 11.58 30.87
N ASN A 7 43.31 11.39 32.16
CA ASN A 7 42.16 10.63 32.64
C ASN A 7 40.85 11.41 32.48
N PHE A 8 40.89 12.74 32.65
CA PHE A 8 39.73 13.60 32.39
C PHE A 8 39.26 13.49 30.92
N PHE A 9 40.17 13.63 29.95
CA PHE A 9 39.82 13.50 28.52
C PHE A 9 39.33 12.10 28.13
N LYS A 10 39.89 11.05 28.74
CA LYS A 10 39.41 9.68 28.51
C LYS A 10 37.99 9.49 29.01
N ILE A 11 37.70 9.97 30.21
CA ILE A 11 36.37 9.84 30.81
C ILE A 11 35.37 10.70 30.04
N SER A 12 35.68 11.97 29.78
CA SER A 12 34.77 12.87 29.05
C SER A 12 34.51 12.42 27.61
N GLY A 13 35.54 11.87 26.93
CA GLY A 13 35.41 11.34 25.57
C GLY A 13 34.48 10.13 25.47
N ILE A 14 34.54 9.21 26.45
CA ILE A 14 33.64 8.04 26.50
C ILE A 14 32.17 8.48 26.70
N TRP A 15 31.92 9.47 27.57
CA TRP A 15 30.57 9.99 27.80
C TRP A 15 29.98 10.72 26.58
N ALA A 16 30.79 11.51 25.87
CA ALA A 16 30.34 12.23 24.68
C ALA A 16 29.90 11.29 23.55
N ILE A 17 30.59 10.16 23.37
CA ILE A 17 30.25 9.15 22.36
C ILE A 17 28.98 8.39 22.76
N GLY A 18 28.83 8.01 24.04
CA GLY A 18 27.66 7.27 24.52
C GLY A 18 26.34 8.03 24.33
N LEU A 19 26.33 9.34 24.53
CA LEU A 19 25.14 10.18 24.33
C LEU A 19 24.89 10.56 22.86
N GLY A 20 25.93 10.62 22.03
CA GLY A 20 25.83 10.96 20.60
C GLY A 20 25.38 9.80 19.71
N VAL A 21 25.74 8.55 20.05
CA VAL A 21 25.43 7.37 19.22
C VAL A 21 23.98 6.91 19.35
N LEU A 22 23.37 7.05 20.52
CA LEU A 22 21.97 6.62 20.77
C LEU A 22 20.92 7.30 19.87
N PRO A 23 20.90 8.64 19.70
CA PRO A 23 19.92 9.28 18.82
C PRO A 23 20.18 8.96 17.34
N VAL A 24 21.45 8.87 16.93
CA VAL A 24 21.82 8.55 15.54
C VAL A 24 21.48 7.10 15.19
N TYR A 25 21.70 6.16 16.10
CA TYR A 25 21.31 4.76 15.92
C TYR A 25 19.80 4.63 15.70
N LYS A 26 18.98 5.33 16.50
CA LYS A 26 17.51 5.33 16.32
C LYS A 26 17.06 5.95 14.99
N THR A 27 17.77 6.95 14.47
CA THR A 27 17.48 7.53 13.16
C THR A 27 17.92 6.63 11.99
N VAL A 28 18.99 5.85 12.16
CA VAL A 28 19.55 4.98 11.11
C VAL A 28 18.86 3.61 11.07
N THR A 29 18.38 3.09 12.20
CA THR A 29 17.63 1.81 12.24
C THR A 29 16.14 1.94 11.96
N GLY A 30 15.67 3.14 11.60
CA GLY A 30 14.47 3.34 10.78
C GLY A 30 13.16 2.78 11.33
N SER A 31 13.03 2.57 12.63
CA SER A 31 11.87 1.84 13.18
C SER A 31 10.72 2.74 13.65
N GLU A 32 10.90 4.06 13.79
CA GLU A 32 9.86 4.92 14.38
C GLU A 32 9.57 6.24 13.64
N LEU A 33 10.25 6.56 12.52
CA LEU A 33 10.03 7.84 11.83
C LEU A 33 9.08 7.77 10.61
N SER A 34 8.51 6.61 10.28
CA SER A 34 7.60 6.49 9.11
C SER A 34 6.35 5.64 9.32
N SER A 35 6.04 5.20 10.54
CA SER A 35 4.74 4.58 10.81
C SER A 35 3.93 5.57 11.65
N GLY A 36 3.16 6.42 10.98
CA GLY A 36 2.09 7.14 11.66
C GLY A 36 1.26 6.09 12.41
N LYS A 37 1.25 6.16 13.74
CA LYS A 37 0.40 5.28 14.54
C LYS A 37 -1.04 5.62 14.18
N PHE A 38 -1.65 4.82 13.30
CA PHE A 38 -3.08 4.84 13.09
C PHE A 38 -3.72 4.44 14.42
N LEU A 39 -4.34 5.42 15.09
CA LEU A 39 -5.09 5.15 16.30
C LEU A 39 -6.39 4.46 15.90
N PRO A 40 -6.72 3.32 16.52
CA PRO A 40 -7.89 2.59 16.12
C PRO A 40 -9.15 3.41 16.37
N GLY A 41 -10.06 3.38 15.40
CA GLY A 41 -11.35 4.07 15.50
C GLY A 41 -12.21 3.46 16.60
N LYS A 42 -13.11 4.25 17.21
CA LYS A 42 -14.01 3.78 18.29
C LYS A 42 -14.88 2.58 17.87
N ASP A 43 -15.16 2.45 16.57
CA ASP A 43 -15.96 1.39 15.96
C ASP A 43 -15.11 0.52 15.01
N GLU A 44 -13.82 0.36 15.28
CA GLU A 44 -12.95 -0.44 14.43
C GLU A 44 -13.33 -1.91 14.44
N LEU A 45 -13.48 -2.47 13.25
CA LEU A 45 -13.81 -3.87 13.10
C LEU A 45 -12.56 -4.72 13.41
N THR A 46 -12.65 -5.59 14.42
CA THR A 46 -11.59 -6.53 14.76
C THR A 46 -11.66 -7.76 13.85
N GLY A 47 -11.03 -7.67 12.68
CA GLY A 47 -10.93 -8.76 11.71
C GLY A 47 -9.50 -8.89 11.19
N HIS A 48 -9.00 -10.12 11.09
CA HIS A 48 -7.66 -10.40 10.57
C HIS A 48 -7.63 -10.54 9.05
N ASN A 49 -8.73 -10.99 8.44
CA ASN A 49 -8.82 -11.26 7.00
C ASN A 49 -10.04 -10.55 6.41
N TRP A 50 -9.78 -9.50 5.63
CA TRP A 50 -10.80 -8.73 4.92
C TRP A 50 -10.94 -9.23 3.49
N ALA A 51 -12.18 -9.37 3.01
CA ALA A 51 -12.47 -9.78 1.65
C ALA A 51 -13.47 -8.82 1.00
N MET A 52 -13.32 -8.64 -0.32
CA MET A 52 -14.21 -7.83 -1.15
C MET A 52 -14.80 -8.69 -2.26
N VAL A 53 -16.11 -8.60 -2.46
CA VAL A 53 -16.82 -9.26 -3.58
C VAL A 53 -17.51 -8.19 -4.39
N VAL A 54 -17.25 -8.17 -5.70
CA VAL A 54 -17.86 -7.23 -6.64
C VAL A 54 -18.86 -7.97 -7.53
N ASP A 55 -20.14 -7.67 -7.38
CA ASP A 55 -21.19 -8.17 -8.27
C ASP A 55 -21.23 -7.33 -9.55
N LEU A 56 -20.61 -7.86 -10.60
CA LEU A 56 -20.54 -7.20 -11.90
C LEU A 56 -21.93 -6.91 -12.47
N ASN A 57 -22.98 -7.69 -12.16
CA ASN A 57 -24.31 -7.46 -12.74
C ASN A 57 -24.94 -6.14 -12.30
N LYS A 58 -24.51 -5.60 -11.15
CA LYS A 58 -25.00 -4.35 -10.58
C LYS A 58 -24.26 -3.10 -11.09
N CYS A 59 -23.04 -3.27 -11.62
CA CYS A 59 -22.35 -2.19 -12.32
C CYS A 59 -23.00 -2.02 -13.71
N GLN A 60 -23.57 -0.85 -13.97
CA GLN A 60 -24.06 -0.46 -15.30
C GLN A 60 -22.88 0.03 -16.17
N ASP A 61 -23.12 0.32 -17.45
CA ASP A 61 -22.06 0.63 -18.42
C ASP A 61 -21.20 1.87 -18.06
N ASP A 62 -21.69 2.75 -17.17
CA ASP A 62 -20.98 3.95 -16.68
C ASP A 62 -20.76 3.95 -15.15
N CYS A 63 -20.39 2.81 -14.56
CA CYS A 63 -20.19 2.70 -13.11
C CYS A 63 -18.87 3.35 -12.63
N GLN A 64 -18.77 4.67 -12.70
CA GLN A 64 -17.55 5.43 -12.35
C GLN A 64 -17.50 5.87 -10.87
N ASP A 65 -18.58 5.71 -10.12
CA ASP A 65 -18.66 6.25 -8.75
C ASP A 65 -17.65 5.62 -7.79
N CYS A 66 -17.33 4.33 -7.97
CA CYS A 66 -16.29 3.66 -7.18
C CYS A 66 -14.89 4.21 -7.48
N VAL A 67 -14.60 4.56 -8.74
CA VAL A 67 -13.33 5.18 -9.16
C VAL A 67 -13.21 6.57 -8.52
N LYS A 68 -14.26 7.39 -8.65
CA LYS A 68 -14.30 8.74 -8.08
C LYS A 68 -14.16 8.71 -6.56
N ALA A 69 -14.86 7.79 -5.89
CA ALA A 69 -14.78 7.63 -4.44
C ALA A 69 -13.37 7.23 -4.00
N CYS A 70 -12.74 6.25 -4.69
CA CYS A 70 -11.37 5.84 -4.41
C CYS A 70 -10.40 7.02 -4.54
N HIS A 71 -10.47 7.75 -5.65
CA HIS A 71 -9.59 8.89 -5.90
C HIS A 71 -9.80 10.03 -4.89
N GLY A 72 -11.04 10.33 -4.53
CA GLY A 72 -11.39 11.36 -3.55
C GLY A 72 -10.98 11.02 -2.12
N ILE A 73 -11.13 9.77 -1.69
CA ILE A 73 -10.79 9.34 -0.32
C ILE A 73 -9.27 9.20 -0.15
N HIS A 74 -8.57 8.72 -1.18
CA HIS A 74 -7.15 8.40 -1.10
C HIS A 74 -6.22 9.44 -1.74
N ASN A 75 -6.76 10.58 -2.18
CA ASN A 75 -6.01 11.65 -2.84
C ASN A 75 -5.20 11.16 -4.06
N VAL A 76 -5.77 10.23 -4.85
CA VAL A 76 -5.12 9.70 -6.06
C VAL A 76 -5.12 10.80 -7.13
N PRO A 77 -3.95 11.22 -7.63
CA PRO A 77 -3.88 12.35 -8.57
C PRO A 77 -4.42 11.99 -9.95
N ALA A 78 -5.12 12.92 -10.58
CA ALA A 78 -5.48 12.84 -11.99
C ALA A 78 -4.35 13.46 -12.84
N ILE A 79 -3.60 12.62 -13.55
CA ILE A 79 -2.48 13.04 -14.39
C ILE A 79 -2.88 12.86 -15.87
N ASN A 80 -2.82 13.94 -16.65
CA ASN A 80 -3.15 13.95 -18.08
C ASN A 80 -1.99 13.42 -18.96
N ASN A 81 -1.32 12.37 -18.50
CA ASN A 81 -0.26 11.66 -19.22
C ASN A 81 -0.41 10.17 -18.92
N SER A 82 -0.78 9.38 -19.93
CA SER A 82 -1.03 7.94 -19.76
C SER A 82 0.21 7.14 -19.36
N LYS A 83 1.42 7.68 -19.57
CA LYS A 83 2.67 7.02 -19.12
C LYS A 83 2.96 7.21 -17.64
N GLU A 84 2.32 8.19 -17.01
CA GLU A 84 2.54 8.61 -15.62
C GLU A 84 1.26 8.48 -14.80
N GLU A 85 0.20 7.90 -15.36
CA GLU A 85 -1.08 7.78 -14.70
C GLU A 85 -0.99 6.92 -13.43
N VAL A 86 -1.65 7.36 -12.37
CA VAL A 86 -1.78 6.61 -11.12
C VAL A 86 -3.23 6.16 -11.01
N LYS A 87 -3.45 4.84 -11.04
CA LYS A 87 -4.78 4.21 -10.93
C LYS A 87 -4.76 3.16 -9.84
N TRP A 88 -5.58 3.34 -8.80
CA TRP A 88 -5.78 2.33 -7.75
C TRP A 88 -7.01 1.47 -8.02
N LEU A 89 -8.05 2.09 -8.59
CA LEU A 89 -9.27 1.43 -9.07
C LEU A 89 -9.64 2.07 -10.41
N TRP A 90 -9.85 1.26 -11.45
CA TRP A 90 -10.30 1.73 -12.76
C TRP A 90 -11.22 0.72 -13.43
N LEU A 91 -11.94 1.13 -14.48
CA LEU A 91 -12.73 0.21 -15.29
C LEU A 91 -11.93 -0.23 -16.52
N GLU A 92 -11.92 -1.52 -16.79
CA GLU A 92 -11.25 -2.12 -17.95
C GLU A 92 -12.19 -3.12 -18.64
N PRO A 93 -12.20 -3.23 -19.98
CA PRO A 93 -12.95 -4.28 -20.66
C PRO A 93 -12.57 -5.67 -20.14
N CYS A 94 -13.56 -6.52 -19.86
CA CYS A 94 -13.36 -7.85 -19.28
C CYS A 94 -12.26 -8.70 -19.97
N PRO A 95 -12.13 -8.74 -21.31
CA PRO A 95 -11.08 -9.53 -21.97
C PRO A 95 -9.66 -9.02 -21.68
N LYS A 96 -9.51 -7.71 -21.44
CA LYS A 96 -8.23 -7.11 -21.07
C LYS A 96 -7.93 -7.29 -19.58
N ALA A 97 -8.96 -7.16 -18.74
CA ALA A 97 -8.83 -7.30 -17.29
C ALA A 97 -8.53 -8.75 -16.88
N LEU A 98 -9.17 -9.72 -17.54
CA LEU A 98 -9.14 -11.13 -17.18
C LEU A 98 -8.85 -11.98 -18.43
N PRO A 99 -7.64 -11.89 -19.00
CA PRO A 99 -7.30 -12.56 -20.25
C PRO A 99 -7.41 -14.09 -20.18
N ASN A 100 -7.22 -14.67 -18.99
CA ASN A 100 -7.34 -16.11 -18.75
C ASN A 100 -8.77 -16.58 -18.49
N LEU A 101 -9.75 -15.67 -18.42
CA LEU A 101 -11.15 -16.02 -18.21
C LEU A 101 -11.83 -16.47 -19.52
N GLU A 102 -11.14 -16.40 -20.67
CA GLU A 102 -11.72 -16.82 -21.96
C GLU A 102 -12.09 -18.31 -21.97
N HIS A 103 -13.39 -18.59 -21.85
CA HIS A 103 -13.96 -19.91 -22.01
C HIS A 103 -15.25 -19.83 -22.84
N LYS A 104 -15.58 -20.93 -23.53
CA LYS A 104 -16.68 -21.01 -24.51
C LYS A 104 -18.06 -20.64 -23.93
N TYR A 105 -18.22 -20.70 -22.60
CA TYR A 105 -19.47 -20.45 -21.90
C TYR A 105 -19.63 -19.03 -21.34
N LEU A 106 -18.63 -18.14 -21.52
CA LEU A 106 -18.82 -16.72 -21.23
C LEU A 106 -19.89 -16.13 -22.13
N ASP A 107 -20.91 -15.56 -21.51
CA ASP A 107 -21.92 -14.80 -22.21
C ASP A 107 -21.34 -13.53 -22.85
N ASN A 108 -21.91 -13.12 -23.98
CA ASN A 108 -21.43 -11.95 -24.72
C ASN A 108 -21.57 -10.64 -23.93
N ARG A 109 -22.48 -10.58 -22.95
CA ARG A 109 -22.66 -9.40 -22.11
C ARG A 109 -21.48 -9.24 -21.15
N THR A 110 -20.98 -10.32 -20.56
CA THR A 110 -19.76 -10.29 -19.73
C THR A 110 -18.52 -9.94 -20.56
N LYS A 111 -18.39 -10.46 -21.79
CA LYS A 111 -17.25 -10.15 -22.68
C LYS A 111 -17.13 -8.67 -23.05
N ASN A 112 -18.25 -7.96 -23.17
CA ASN A 112 -18.25 -6.55 -23.55
C ASN A 112 -18.35 -5.60 -22.35
N LYS A 113 -18.34 -6.14 -21.12
CA LYS A 113 -18.52 -5.35 -19.90
C LYS A 113 -17.22 -4.71 -19.46
N ALA A 114 -17.29 -3.44 -19.06
CA ALA A 114 -16.23 -2.80 -18.30
C ALA A 114 -16.30 -3.29 -16.85
N VAL A 115 -15.23 -3.89 -16.35
CA VAL A 115 -15.14 -4.43 -15.00
C VAL A 115 -14.19 -3.58 -14.16
N PRO A 116 -14.49 -3.34 -12.87
CA PRO A 116 -13.58 -2.66 -11.98
C PRO A 116 -12.36 -3.54 -11.68
N VAL A 117 -11.18 -2.99 -11.90
CA VAL A 117 -9.88 -3.60 -11.60
C VAL A 117 -9.26 -2.82 -10.45
N LEU A 118 -8.78 -3.55 -9.45
CA LEU A 118 -8.13 -3.02 -8.24
C LEU A 118 -7.11 -4.02 -7.69
N CYS A 119 -6.38 -3.63 -6.64
CA CYS A 119 -5.55 -4.57 -5.88
C CYS A 119 -6.43 -5.63 -5.21
N ASN A 120 -6.18 -6.91 -5.50
CA ASN A 120 -6.95 -8.02 -4.92
C ASN A 120 -6.48 -8.41 -3.51
N HIS A 121 -5.40 -7.80 -2.99
CA HIS A 121 -4.83 -8.13 -1.67
C HIS A 121 -4.68 -9.65 -1.46
N CYS A 122 -4.09 -10.31 -2.46
CA CYS A 122 -3.87 -11.76 -2.44
C CYS A 122 -3.08 -12.18 -1.20
N GLU A 123 -3.45 -13.32 -0.60
CA GLU A 123 -2.75 -13.89 0.56
C GLU A 123 -1.26 -14.17 0.28
N SER A 124 -0.94 -14.54 -0.97
CA SER A 124 0.44 -14.71 -1.43
C SER A 124 0.83 -13.66 -2.47
N GLU A 125 2.05 -13.14 -2.31
CA GLU A 125 2.70 -12.27 -3.28
C GLU A 125 2.91 -13.04 -4.60
N GLY A 126 2.65 -12.41 -5.76
CA GLY A 126 2.78 -13.06 -7.08
C GLY A 126 4.20 -13.49 -7.50
N ARG A 127 5.17 -13.54 -6.58
CA ARG A 127 6.58 -13.87 -6.85
C ARG A 127 6.90 -15.36 -6.86
N ASP A 128 5.99 -16.21 -6.38
CA ASP A 128 6.23 -17.66 -6.24
C ASP A 128 5.67 -18.50 -7.41
N ARG A 129 5.16 -17.87 -8.47
CA ARG A 129 4.81 -18.59 -9.71
C ARG A 129 6.01 -18.64 -10.65
N ALA A 130 7.00 -19.45 -10.30
CA ALA A 130 7.95 -19.98 -11.28
C ALA A 130 7.18 -20.93 -12.21
N TYR A 131 7.01 -20.52 -13.46
CA TYR A 131 6.90 -21.43 -14.60
C TYR A 131 8.31 -21.72 -15.11
#